data_AF-A0A452ZUL2-F1
#
_entry.id   AF-A0A452ZUL2-F1
#
_cell.length_a   1.000
_cell.length_b   1.000
_cell.length_c   1.000
_cell.angle_alpha   90.00
_cell.angle_beta   90.00
_cell.angle_gamma   90.00
#
_symmetry.space_group_name_H-M   'P 1'
#
loop_
_entity.id
_entity.type
_entity.pdbx_description
1 polymer ?
#
loop_
_entity_poly.entity_id
_entity_poly.type
_entity_poly.pdbx_seq_one_letter_code
_entity_poly.pdbx_strand_id
1 'polypeptide(L)'
;YLIQVRSLIEDIRDVRFHKVETGLETISGRTHAVKLKNLSAMEVNIVRPFMVRTLQAFYKHDSPQMIQQADNTGSRSTPVTDRGPRRDLRRR
;
A
#
# COMPACT_ATOMS: atom_id res chain seq x y z
N TYR A 1 17.26 21.41 23.12
CA TYR A 1 15.84 21.25 22.71
C TYR A 1 15.67 20.52 21.39
N LEU A 2 16.22 20.98 20.24
CA LEU A 2 16.07 20.27 18.95
C LEU A 2 16.54 18.81 18.97
N ILE A 3 17.63 18.50 19.68
CA ILE A 3 18.14 17.13 19.85
C ILE A 3 17.15 16.25 20.63
N GLN A 4 16.53 16.78 21.69
CA GLN A 4 15.56 16.03 22.49
C GLN A 4 14.28 15.73 21.68
N VAL A 5 13.79 16.70 20.91
CA VAL A 5 12.62 16.50 20.04
C VAL A 5 12.92 15.48 18.94
N ARG A 6 14.12 15.55 18.34
CA ARG A 6 14.54 14.58 17.33
C ARG A 6 14.63 13.17 17.90
N SER A 7 15.26 13.00 19.06
CA SER A 7 15.36 11.71 19.75
C SER A 7 13.98 11.12 20.02
N LEU A 8 13.05 11.93 20.53
CA LEU A 8 11.68 11.47 20.81
C LEU A 8 10.96 11.01 19.54
N ILE A 9 11.15 11.70 18.41
CA ILE A 9 10.56 11.30 17.12
C ILE A 9 11.16 9.98 16.63
N GLU A 10 12.46 9.78 16.83
CA GLU A 10 13.15 8.53 16.50
C GLU A 10 12.62 7.38 17.37
N ASP A 11 12.52 7.56 18.68
CA ASP A 11 11.95 6.57 19.60
C ASP A 11 10.50 6.19 19.22
N ILE A 12 9.66 7.18 18.88
CA ILE A 12 8.29 6.94 18.43
C ILE A 12 8.28 6.16 17.12
N ARG A 13 9.17 6.52 16.17
CA ARG A 13 9.25 5.84 14.87
C ARG A 13 9.62 4.37 15.05
N ASP A 14 10.56 4.05 15.93
CA ASP A 14 11.01 2.68 16.16
C ASP A 14 9.90 1.82 16.77
N VAL A 15 9.23 2.32 17.82
CA VAL A 15 8.06 1.66 18.41
C VAL A 15 6.96 1.46 17.37
N ARG A 16 6.75 2.46 16.51
CA ARG A 16 5.72 2.41 15.49
C ARG A 16 6.04 1.40 14.39
N PHE A 17 7.28 1.36 13.93
CA PHE A 17 7.75 0.41 12.92
C PHE A 17 7.60 -1.03 13.41
N HIS A 18 8.03 -1.30 14.65
CA HIS A 18 7.84 -2.60 15.28
C HIS A 18 6.35 -3.02 15.33
N LYS A 19 5.45 -2.10 15.70
CA LYS A 19 4.00 -2.36 15.68
C LYS A 19 3.46 -2.64 14.28
N VAL A 20 4.04 -2.04 13.23
CA VAL A 20 3.67 -2.35 11.85
C VAL A 20 4.10 -3.78 11.53
N GLU A 21 5.35 -4.14 11.80
CA GLU A 21 5.87 -5.49 11.55
C GLU A 21 5.02 -6.55 12.24
N THR A 22 4.83 -6.45 13.57
CA THR A 22 4.00 -7.41 14.32
C THR A 22 2.57 -7.45 13.81
N GLY A 23 2.00 -6.31 13.41
CA GLY A 23 0.66 -6.26 12.82
C GLY A 23 0.58 -7.02 11.49
N LEU A 24 1.61 -6.91 10.66
CA LEU A 24 1.68 -7.57 9.35
C LEU A 24 1.96 -9.08 9.48
N GLU A 25 2.69 -9.53 10.50
CA GLU A 25 2.90 -10.97 10.79
C GLU A 25 1.59 -11.73 11.03
N THR A 26 0.55 -11.05 11.52
CA THR A 26 -0.77 -11.68 11.73
C THR A 26 -1.52 -11.94 10.44
N ILE A 27 -1.06 -11.40 9.30
CA ILE A 27 -1.70 -11.60 8.00
C ILE A 27 -1.35 -13.01 7.52
N SER A 28 -2.31 -13.92 7.66
CA SER A 28 -2.21 -15.31 7.23
C SER A 28 -3.46 -15.73 6.44
N GLY A 29 -3.34 -16.82 5.68
CA GLY A 29 -4.42 -17.45 4.93
C GLY A 29 -4.99 -16.60 3.76
N ARG A 30 -6.18 -16.98 3.29
CA ARG A 30 -6.94 -16.28 2.23
C ARG A 30 -7.65 -15.02 2.76
N THR A 31 -6.87 -14.07 3.24
CA THR A 31 -7.40 -12.78 3.70
C THR A 31 -7.42 -11.79 2.54
N HIS A 32 -8.60 -11.50 2.00
CA HIS A 32 -8.76 -10.61 0.84
C HIS A 32 -8.58 -9.12 1.17
N ALA A 33 -8.79 -8.72 2.43
CA ALA A 33 -8.64 -7.34 2.87
C ALA A 33 -8.22 -7.26 4.33
N VAL A 34 -7.32 -6.32 4.64
CA VAL A 34 -6.82 -6.08 5.99
C VAL A 34 -7.06 -4.61 6.35
N LYS A 35 -7.72 -4.36 7.48
CA LYS A 35 -7.91 -3.01 8.01
C LYS A 35 -6.86 -2.71 9.06
N LEU A 36 -5.88 -1.90 8.68
CA LEU A 36 -4.86 -1.39 9.59
C LEU A 36 -5.32 -0.04 10.17
N LYS A 37 -5.33 0.08 11.51
CA LYS A 37 -5.74 1.30 12.20
C LYS A 37 -4.51 2.13 12.56
N ASN A 38 -4.65 3.46 12.51
CA ASN A 38 -3.66 4.41 13.04
C ASN A 38 -2.27 4.28 12.40
N LEU A 39 -2.21 4.02 11.09
CA LEU A 39 -0.99 4.12 10.29
C LEU A 39 -0.90 5.48 9.64
N SER A 40 0.29 6.06 9.69
CA SER A 40 0.65 7.22 8.90
C SER A 40 0.92 6.84 7.45
N ALA A 41 0.78 7.82 6.55
CA ALA A 41 1.12 7.64 5.15
C ALA A 41 2.61 7.29 4.95
N MET A 42 3.49 7.77 5.84
CA MET A 42 4.94 7.50 5.79
C MET A 42 5.23 6.02 6.04
N GLU A 43 4.65 5.44 7.09
CA GLU A 43 4.82 4.01 7.42
C GLU A 43 4.30 3.13 6.28
N VAL A 44 3.11 3.47 5.73
CA VAL A 44 2.56 2.77 4.56
C VAL A 44 3.51 2.85 3.37
N ASN A 45 4.11 4.02 3.12
CA ASN A 45 5.01 4.20 1.99
C ASN A 45 6.30 3.39 2.13
N ILE A 46 6.80 3.23 3.37
CA ILE A 46 7.99 2.42 3.66
C ILE A 46 7.73 0.94 3.36
N VAL A 47 6.59 0.38 3.82
CA VAL A 47 6.32 -1.07 3.68
C VAL A 47 5.67 -1.46 2.36
N ARG A 48 5.05 -0.51 1.64
CA ARG A 48 4.28 -0.76 0.41
C ARG A 48 5.06 -1.55 -0.65
N PRO A 49 6.31 -1.21 -1.02
CA PRO A 49 7.01 -1.91 -2.09
C PRO A 49 7.15 -3.40 -1.82
N PHE A 50 7.46 -3.77 -0.57
CA PHE A 50 7.55 -5.16 -0.15
C PHE A 50 6.17 -5.84 -0.17
N MET A 51 5.20 -5.28 0.55
CA MET A 51 3.88 -5.91 0.73
C MET A 51 3.15 -6.14 -0.59
N VAL A 52 3.19 -5.17 -1.52
CA VAL A 52 2.52 -5.31 -2.82
C VAL A 52 3.12 -6.46 -3.62
N ARG A 53 4.45 -6.58 -3.68
CA ARG A 53 5.11 -7.65 -4.43
C ARG A 53 4.83 -9.02 -3.83
N THR A 54 4.90 -9.13 -2.50
CA THR A 54 4.66 -10.40 -1.80
C THR A 54 3.22 -10.87 -1.97
N LEU A 55 2.23 -9.97 -1.80
CA LEU A 55 0.82 -10.31 -2.00
C LEU A 55 0.51 -10.66 -3.46
N GLN A 56 1.11 -9.96 -4.43
CA GLN A 56 0.98 -10.32 -5.85
C GLN A 56 1.56 -11.70 -6.15
N ALA A 57 2.71 -12.04 -5.58
CA ALA A 57 3.31 -13.37 -5.74
C ALA A 57 2.40 -14.46 -5.16
N PHE A 58 1.91 -14.28 -3.92
CA PHE A 58 0.97 -15.23 -3.31
C PHE A 58 -0.31 -15.38 -4.12
N TYR A 59 -0.87 -14.28 -4.62
CA TYR A 59 -2.09 -14.34 -5.43
C TYR A 59 -1.89 -15.14 -6.73
N LYS A 60 -0.72 -15.02 -7.38
CA LYS A 60 -0.37 -15.83 -8.57
C LYS A 60 -0.26 -17.31 -8.25
N HIS A 61 0.33 -17.67 -7.11
CA HIS A 61 0.54 -19.07 -6.72
C HIS A 61 -0.75 -19.76 -6.25
N ASP A 62 -1.66 -19.03 -5.59
CA ASP A 62 -2.90 -19.58 -5.03
C ASP A 62 -4.05 -19.62 -6.08
N SER A 63 -3.85 -19.05 -7.28
CA SER A 63 -4.82 -19.00 -8.37
C SER A 63 -4.17 -19.39 -9.72
N PRO A 64 -4.01 -20.71 -10.01
CA PRO A 64 -3.39 -21.17 -11.25
C PRO A 64 -4.15 -20.75 -12.53
N GLN A 65 -5.41 -20.32 -12.43
CA GLN A 65 -6.18 -19.82 -13.58
C GLN A 65 -5.82 -18.38 -14.00
N MET A 66 -5.19 -17.56 -13.14
CA MET A 66 -4.94 -16.13 -13.42
C MET A 66 -3.56 -15.82 -14.00
N ILE A 67 -2.63 -16.78 -13.98
CA ILE A 67 -1.25 -16.63 -14.49
C ILE A 67 -1.26 -16.25 -15.99
N GLN A 68 -2.24 -16.69 -16.76
CA GLN A 68 -2.37 -16.36 -18.19
C GLN A 68 -2.72 -14.90 -18.51
N GLN A 69 -3.32 -14.14 -17.59
CA GLN A 69 -3.70 -12.74 -17.86
C GLN A 69 -2.57 -11.75 -17.59
N ALA A 70 -1.66 -12.06 -16.65
CA ALA A 70 -0.57 -11.15 -16.28
C ALA A 70 0.44 -10.97 -17.42
N ASP A 71 0.79 -12.05 -18.14
CA ASP A 71 1.75 -12.01 -19.26
C ASP A 71 1.18 -11.32 -20.51
N ASN A 72 -0.15 -11.12 -20.60
CA ASN A 72 -0.79 -10.45 -21.73
C ASN A 72 -0.90 -8.92 -21.56
N THR A 73 -0.40 -8.36 -20.46
CA THR A 73 -0.49 -6.91 -20.17
C THR A 73 0.81 -6.16 -20.52
N GLY A 74 1.65 -6.73 -21.39
CA GLY A 74 2.87 -6.08 -21.91
C GLY A 74 2.64 -5.04 -23.02
N SER A 75 1.41 -4.83 -23.48
CA SER A 75 1.15 -3.98 -24.65
C SER A 75 -0.28 -3.43 -24.70
N ARG A 76 -0.76 -2.79 -23.62
CA ARG A 76 -1.99 -1.99 -23.73
C ARG A 76 -1.86 -0.66 -23.03
N SER A 77 -1.35 0.32 -23.77
CA SER A 77 -1.63 1.74 -23.56
C SER A 77 -3.14 1.89 -23.32
N THR A 78 -3.54 2.32 -22.14
CA THR A 78 -4.94 2.56 -21.82
C THR A 78 -5.39 3.83 -22.54
N PRO A 79 -6.47 3.79 -23.35
CA PRO A 79 -7.07 5.01 -23.86
C PRO A 79 -7.79 5.71 -22.69
N VAL A 80 -7.44 6.97 -22.49
CA VAL A 80 -8.07 7.90 -21.54
C VAL A 80 -9.58 7.88 -21.76
N THR A 81 -10.31 7.22 -20.87
CA THR A 81 -11.77 7.25 -20.87
C THR A 81 -12.21 8.47 -20.08
N ASP A 82 -12.74 9.42 -20.86
CA ASP A 82 -13.56 10.58 -20.51
C ASP A 82 -13.97 10.70 -19.03
N ARG A 83 -13.34 11.64 -18.32
CA ARG A 83 -13.77 12.07 -16.99
C ARG A 83 -14.96 13.01 -17.18
N GLY A 84 -16.13 12.58 -16.70
CA GLY A 84 -17.39 13.33 -16.66
C GLY A 84 -17.31 14.75 -16.06
N PRO A 85 -18.45 15.47 -16.03
CA PRO A 85 -18.48 16.92 -16.15
C PRO A 85 -17.64 17.63 -15.08
N ARG A 86 -16.65 18.41 -15.54
CA ARG A 86 -15.86 19.32 -14.71
C ARG A 86 -16.80 20.33 -14.06
N ARG A 87 -16.84 20.35 -12.72
CA ARG A 87 -17.54 21.39 -11.96
C ARG A 87 -16.78 22.70 -12.16
N ASP A 88 -17.40 23.68 -12.79
CA ASP A 88 -16.84 25.02 -12.92
C ASP A 88 -16.73 25.68 -11.53
N LEU A 89 -15.50 26.04 -11.17
CA LEU A 89 -15.22 26.87 -10.00
C LEU A 89 -15.66 28.30 -10.31
N ARG A 90 -16.84 28.67 -9.80
CA ARG A 90 -17.38 30.04 -9.84
C ARG A 90 -16.43 30.99 -9.10
N ARG A 91 -15.78 31.88 -9.85
CA ARG A 91 -14.92 32.95 -9.33
C ARG A 91 -15.79 33.92 -8.51
N ARG A 92 -15.37 34.22 -7.28
CA ARG A 92 -15.88 35.35 -6.49
C ARG A 92 -15.20 36.63 -6.94
#